data_AF-A0A4Q9VW13-F1
#
_entry.id   AF-A0A4Q9VW13-F1
#
_cell.length_a   1.000
_cell.length_b   1.000
_cell.length_c   1.000
_cell.angle_alpha   90.00
_cell.angle_beta   90.00
_cell.angle_gamma   90.00
#
_symmetry.space_group_name_H-M   'P 1'
#
loop_
_entity.id
_entity.type
_entity.pdbx_description
1 polymer ?
#
loop_
_entity_poly.entity_id
_entity_poly.type
_entity_poly.pdbx_seq_one_letter_code
_entity_poly.pdbx_strand_id
1 'polypeptide(L)'
;MSDLSIPQSLRAAVTPPPEVPRDTSRPSLFVRFSTRVALLAGRPATFIFALAVVIVWAASGPLFHFSDTWQLVINTGTTVVTFLMVFVIQNAQNRDGEAIQVKLDELIRATKDARNTMIGIEKLDDAHVRALEAELEEHCAGSAETGVAGK
;
A
#
# COMPACT_ATOMS: atom_id res chain seq x y z
N MET A 1 3.33 -7.55 -46.09
CA MET A 1 3.53 -6.63 -44.96
C MET A 1 2.24 -5.83 -44.83
N SER A 2 1.20 -6.52 -44.34
CA SER A 2 -0.18 -6.06 -44.36
C SER A 2 -0.40 -5.11 -43.20
N ASP A 3 -0.83 -3.91 -43.57
CA ASP A 3 -1.20 -2.80 -42.72
C ASP A 3 -2.11 -3.25 -41.57
N LEU A 4 -1.62 -3.12 -40.33
CA LEU A 4 -2.35 -3.43 -39.09
C LEU A 4 -3.33 -2.29 -38.77
N SER A 5 -4.16 -1.96 -39.75
CA SER A 5 -5.19 -0.94 -39.67
C SER A 5 -6.30 -1.45 -38.76
N ILE A 6 -6.29 -1.00 -37.49
CA ILE A 6 -7.34 -1.29 -36.51
C ILE A 6 -8.71 -0.95 -37.13
N PRO A 7 -9.66 -1.90 -37.23
CA PRO A 7 -10.96 -1.68 -37.84
C PRO A 7 -11.74 -0.59 -37.09
N GLN A 8 -12.34 0.36 -37.83
CA GLN A 8 -13.07 1.50 -37.25
C GLN A 8 -14.21 1.10 -36.30
N SER A 9 -14.79 -0.09 -36.47
CA SER A 9 -15.78 -0.66 -35.55
C SER A 9 -15.24 -0.87 -34.13
N LEU A 10 -13.94 -1.12 -33.98
CA LEU A 10 -13.27 -1.29 -32.68
C LEU A 10 -12.98 0.06 -31.99
N ARG A 11 -12.89 1.16 -32.76
CA ARG A 11 -12.70 2.52 -32.22
C ARG A 11 -13.97 3.10 -31.63
N ALA A 12 -15.13 2.73 -32.17
CA ALA A 12 -16.44 3.20 -31.70
C ALA A 12 -16.91 2.49 -30.41
N ALA A 13 -16.40 1.28 -30.13
CA ALA A 13 -16.76 0.50 -28.94
C ALA A 13 -15.95 0.86 -27.69
N VAL A 14 -14.84 1.60 -27.83
CA VAL A 14 -14.07 2.14 -26.72
C VAL A 14 -14.69 3.49 -26.36
N THR A 15 -15.68 3.48 -25.47
CA THR A 15 -16.07 4.71 -24.80
C THR A 15 -14.82 5.24 -24.08
N PRO A 16 -14.43 6.52 -24.31
CA PRO A 16 -13.36 7.11 -23.53
C PRO A 16 -13.75 6.97 -22.04
N PRO A 17 -12.80 6.65 -21.16
CA PRO A 17 -13.09 6.58 -19.75
C PRO A 17 -13.78 7.88 -19.33
N PRO A 18 -14.81 7.82 -18.46
CA PRO A 18 -15.45 9.03 -17.97
C PRO A 18 -14.37 10.00 -17.50
N GLU A 19 -14.46 11.27 -17.91
CA GLU A 19 -13.54 12.29 -17.44
C GLU A 19 -13.59 12.31 -15.92
N VAL A 20 -12.59 11.69 -15.29
CA VAL A 20 -12.44 11.74 -13.84
C VAL A 20 -12.24 13.22 -13.53
N PRO A 21 -13.17 13.86 -12.78
CA PRO A 21 -12.96 15.22 -12.34
C PRO A 21 -11.60 15.22 -11.66
N ARG A 22 -10.65 16.00 -12.19
CA ARG A 22 -9.37 16.16 -11.53
C ARG A 22 -9.68 16.88 -10.23
N ASP A 23 -9.82 16.12 -9.15
CA ASP A 23 -9.85 16.70 -7.83
C ASP A 23 -8.47 17.34 -7.63
N THR A 24 -8.42 18.65 -7.90
CA THR A 24 -7.23 19.49 -7.70
C THR A 24 -6.98 19.76 -6.23
N SER A 25 -7.59 18.99 -5.31
CA SER A 25 -7.20 18.94 -3.91
C SER A 25 -5.72 18.62 -3.83
N ARG A 26 -4.92 19.68 -3.64
CA ARG A 26 -3.49 19.59 -3.37
C ARG A 26 -3.34 18.54 -2.28
N PRO A 27 -2.46 17.53 -2.44
CA PRO A 27 -2.27 16.52 -1.41
C PRO A 27 -2.04 17.26 -0.10
N SER A 28 -2.85 16.92 0.91
CA SER A 28 -2.84 17.64 2.19
C SER A 28 -1.39 17.75 2.67
N LEU A 29 -1.02 18.87 3.29
CA LEU A 29 0.36 19.11 3.72
C LEU A 29 0.89 17.93 4.54
N PHE A 30 0.01 17.29 5.32
CA PHE A 30 0.27 16.07 6.06
C PHE A 30 0.63 14.88 5.16
N VAL A 31 -0.11 14.62 4.08
CA VAL A 31 0.19 13.53 3.13
C VAL A 31 1.55 13.73 2.47
N ARG A 32 1.87 14.95 2.05
CA ARG A 32 3.20 15.24 1.44
C ARG A 32 4.32 15.07 2.47
N PHE A 33 4.10 15.52 3.69
CA PHE A 33 5.03 15.37 4.79
C PHE A 33 5.25 13.90 5.15
N SER A 34 4.20 13.15 5.44
CA SER A 34 4.28 11.75 5.87
C SER A 34 4.94 10.87 4.82
N THR A 35 4.62 11.06 3.53
CA THR A 35 5.27 10.30 2.45
C THR A 35 6.75 10.64 2.32
N ARG A 36 7.14 11.91 2.47
CA ARG A 36 8.57 12.26 2.47
C ARG A 36 9.30 11.67 3.68
N VAL A 37 8.71 11.73 4.86
CA VAL A 37 9.29 11.17 6.08
C VAL A 37 9.42 9.65 5.97
N ALA A 38 8.41 8.95 5.47
CA ALA A 38 8.45 7.50 5.24
C ALA A 38 9.56 7.13 4.22
N LEU A 39 9.64 7.86 3.11
CA LEU A 39 10.70 7.66 2.11
C LEU A 39 12.10 7.94 2.67
N LEU A 40 12.24 8.96 3.53
CA LEU A 40 13.52 9.26 4.17
C LEU A 40 13.89 8.17 5.18
N ALA A 41 12.94 7.76 6.01
CA ALA A 41 13.14 6.74 7.05
C ALA A 41 13.52 5.37 6.47
N GLY A 42 13.02 5.01 5.29
CA GLY A 42 13.36 3.76 4.61
C GLY A 42 14.74 3.71 3.95
N ARG A 43 15.50 4.83 3.90
CA ARG A 43 16.81 4.87 3.23
C ARG A 43 17.92 4.40 4.17
N PRO A 44 18.86 3.56 3.69
CA PRO A 44 19.99 3.08 4.51
C PRO A 44 20.89 4.22 5.01
N ALA A 45 21.03 5.32 4.24
CA ALA A 45 21.78 6.50 4.68
C ALA A 45 21.17 7.15 5.94
N THR A 46 19.84 7.13 6.09
CA THR A 46 19.13 7.69 7.25
C THR A 46 19.37 6.84 8.49
N PHE A 47 19.47 5.51 8.34
CA PHE A 47 19.85 4.62 9.43
C PHE A 47 21.27 4.91 9.94
N ILE A 48 22.23 5.07 9.04
CA ILE A 48 23.62 5.42 9.40
C ILE A 48 23.66 6.76 10.12
N PHE A 49 22.91 7.76 9.64
CA PHE A 49 22.79 9.05 10.30
C PHE A 49 22.19 8.93 11.71
N ALA A 50 21.08 8.20 11.85
CA ALA A 50 20.44 7.98 13.15
C ALA A 50 21.40 7.27 14.13
N LEU A 51 22.15 6.27 13.67
CA LEU A 51 23.15 5.57 14.46
C LEU A 51 24.28 6.53 14.91
N ALA A 52 24.76 7.39 14.00
CA ALA A 52 25.76 8.40 14.34
C ALA A 52 25.25 9.36 15.42
N VAL A 53 24.00 9.81 15.33
CA VAL A 53 23.35 10.64 16.36
C VAL A 53 23.31 9.92 17.72
N VAL A 54 22.95 8.63 17.74
CA VAL A 54 22.95 7.83 18.98
C VAL A 54 24.35 7.69 19.56
N ILE A 55 25.38 7.50 18.73
CA ILE A 55 26.78 7.41 19.17
C ILE A 55 27.25 8.74 19.77
N VAL A 56 26.95 9.87 19.11
CA VAL A 56 27.29 11.21 19.62
C VAL A 56 26.59 11.48 20.95
N TRP A 57 25.32 11.07 21.08
CA TRP A 57 24.59 11.16 22.34
C TRP A 57 25.21 10.27 23.44
N ALA A 58 25.57 9.03 23.13
CA ALA A 58 26.26 8.13 24.06
C ALA A 58 27.60 8.72 24.53
N ALA A 59 28.36 9.33 23.62
CA ALA A 59 29.63 9.98 23.90
C ALA A 59 29.50 11.24 24.76
N SER A 60 28.32 11.89 24.81
CA SER A 60 28.05 12.98 25.73
C SER A 60 27.77 12.50 27.17
N GLY A 61 27.40 11.23 27.34
CA GLY A 61 27.08 10.61 28.64
C GLY A 61 28.13 10.84 29.74
N PRO A 62 29.43 10.61 29.49
CA PRO A 62 30.49 10.87 30.47
C PRO A 62 30.57 12.32 30.96
N LEU A 63 30.28 13.31 30.10
CA LEU A 63 30.26 14.73 30.49
C LEU A 63 29.12 15.06 31.45
N PHE A 64 28.03 14.30 31.37
CA PHE A 64 26.84 14.45 32.22
C PHE A 64 26.77 13.39 33.33
N HIS A 65 27.88 12.65 33.57
CA HIS A 65 27.95 11.54 34.53
C HIS A 65 26.82 10.50 34.39
N PHE A 66 26.32 10.28 33.17
CA PHE A 66 25.17 9.42 32.90
C PHE A 66 23.94 9.74 33.77
N SER A 67 23.70 11.03 34.02
CA SER A 67 22.62 11.51 34.90
C SER A 67 21.22 11.06 34.47
N ASP A 68 20.28 11.08 35.42
CA ASP A 68 18.87 10.77 35.18
C ASP A 68 18.27 11.68 34.09
N THR A 69 18.67 12.96 34.04
CA THR A 69 18.23 13.88 32.98
C THR A 69 18.75 13.48 31.60
N TRP A 70 20.01 13.02 31.51
CA TRP A 70 20.59 12.53 30.26
C TRP A 70 19.86 11.29 29.74
N GLN A 71 19.46 10.37 30.62
CA GLN A 71 18.65 9.20 30.23
C GLN A 71 17.20 9.58 29.89
N LEU A 72 16.61 10.48 30.67
CA LEU A 72 15.23 10.94 30.48
C LEU A 72 15.04 11.58 29.11
N VAL A 73 15.97 12.42 28.66
CA VAL A 73 15.86 13.11 27.37
C VAL A 73 15.78 12.13 26.20
N ILE A 74 16.63 11.11 26.16
CA ILE A 74 16.61 10.13 25.06
C ILE A 74 15.39 9.21 25.15
N ASN A 75 15.02 8.77 26.36
CA ASN A 75 13.88 7.89 26.56
C ASN A 75 12.57 8.61 26.19
N THR A 76 12.29 9.74 26.85
CA THR A 76 11.07 10.53 26.61
C THR A 76 11.01 11.08 25.18
N GLY A 77 12.14 11.59 24.67
CA GLY A 77 12.20 12.11 23.30
C GLY A 77 11.91 11.04 22.26
N THR A 78 12.54 9.87 22.39
CA THR A 78 12.33 8.76 21.45
C THR A 78 10.91 8.22 21.52
N THR A 79 10.30 8.12 22.71
CA THR A 79 8.90 7.71 22.85
C THR A 79 7.95 8.65 22.11
N VAL A 80 8.09 9.98 22.27
CA VAL A 80 7.26 10.96 21.54
C VAL A 80 7.45 10.82 20.04
N VAL A 81 8.70 10.74 19.57
CA VAL A 81 9.00 10.58 18.14
C VAL A 81 8.41 9.27 17.61
N THR A 82 8.52 8.18 18.36
CA THR A 82 7.98 6.86 17.98
C THR A 82 6.46 6.89 17.90
N PHE A 83 5.80 7.51 18.89
CA PHE A 83 4.35 7.68 18.87
C PHE A 83 3.87 8.45 17.64
N LEU A 84 4.54 9.57 17.30
CA LEU A 84 4.27 10.32 16.07
C LEU A 84 4.60 9.51 14.81
N MET A 85 5.69 8.74 14.83
CA MET A 85 6.14 7.91 13.73
C MET A 85 5.11 6.83 13.38
N VAL A 86 4.43 6.25 14.38
CA VAL A 86 3.35 5.27 14.17
C VAL A 86 2.26 5.87 13.29
N PHE A 87 1.78 7.09 13.56
CA PHE A 87 0.79 7.76 12.71
C PHE A 87 1.32 8.09 11.32
N VAL A 88 2.59 8.52 11.21
CA VAL A 88 3.23 8.83 9.93
C VAL A 88 3.33 7.58 9.05
N ILE A 89 3.79 6.47 9.64
CA ILE A 89 3.89 5.16 8.98
C ILE A 89 2.51 4.66 8.61
N GLN A 90 1.53 4.71 9.51
CA GLN A 90 0.15 4.28 9.23
C GLN A 90 -0.46 5.08 8.07
N ASN A 91 -0.25 6.39 7.99
CA ASN A 91 -0.76 7.18 6.87
C ASN A 91 -0.08 6.81 5.53
N ALA A 92 1.22 6.54 5.55
CA ALA A 92 1.94 6.07 4.37
C ALA A 92 1.47 4.66 3.96
N GLN A 93 1.36 3.74 4.92
CA GLN A 93 0.91 2.37 4.73
C GLN A 93 -0.52 2.28 4.23
N ASN A 94 -1.45 3.06 4.80
CA ASN A 94 -2.85 3.11 4.36
C ASN A 94 -2.95 3.50 2.89
N ARG A 95 -2.18 4.52 2.48
CA ARG A 95 -2.17 5.01 1.10
C ARG A 95 -1.52 4.02 0.12
N ASP A 96 -0.44 3.36 0.54
CA ASP A 96 0.21 2.33 -0.27
C ASP A 96 -0.70 1.11 -0.44
N GLY A 97 -1.51 0.76 0.58
CA GLY A 97 -2.54 -0.28 0.53
C GLY A 97 -3.62 -0.01 -0.51
N GLU A 98 -4.22 1.18 -0.50
CA GLU A 98 -5.22 1.59 -1.51
C GLU A 98 -4.65 1.55 -2.94
N ALA A 99 -3.40 2.00 -3.12
CA ALA A 99 -2.76 2.00 -4.44
C ALA A 99 -2.50 0.58 -4.96
N ILE A 100 -2.24 -0.39 -4.08
CA ILE A 100 -2.09 -1.80 -4.45
C ILE A 100 -3.45 -2.36 -4.92
N GLN A 101 -4.53 -2.07 -4.21
CA GLN A 101 -5.88 -2.53 -4.58
C GLN A 101 -6.28 -2.03 -5.97
N VAL A 102 -6.10 -0.74 -6.27
CA VAL A 102 -6.40 -0.18 -7.61
C VAL A 102 -5.59 -0.86 -8.71
N LYS A 103 -4.31 -1.19 -8.44
CA LYS A 103 -3.48 -1.92 -9.42
C LYS A 103 -3.95 -3.36 -9.61
N LEU A 104 -4.39 -4.03 -8.56
CA LEU A 104 -4.95 -5.38 -8.63
C LEU A 104 -6.28 -5.40 -9.39
N ASP A 105 -7.15 -4.42 -9.13
CA ASP A 105 -8.42 -4.27 -9.84
C ASP A 105 -8.23 -4.13 -11.36
N GLU A 106 -7.25 -3.32 -11.78
CA GLU A 106 -6.92 -3.15 -13.20
C GLU A 106 -6.36 -4.46 -13.81
N LEU A 107 -5.52 -5.20 -13.08
CA LEU A 107 -5.01 -6.49 -13.53
C LEU A 107 -6.13 -7.54 -13.67
N ILE A 108 -7.08 -7.59 -12.73
CA ILE A 108 -8.26 -8.47 -12.80
C ILE A 108 -9.10 -8.10 -14.03
N ARG A 109 -9.38 -6.80 -14.21
CA ARG A 109 -10.17 -6.31 -15.35
C ARG A 109 -9.53 -6.62 -16.70
N ALA A 110 -8.20 -6.57 -16.80
CA ALA A 110 -7.47 -6.85 -18.03
C ALA A 110 -7.29 -8.36 -18.31
N THR A 111 -7.53 -9.24 -17.32
CA THR A 111 -7.32 -10.69 -17.43
C THR A 111 -8.61 -11.38 -17.84
N LYS A 112 -8.59 -12.09 -18.99
CA LYS A 112 -9.81 -12.69 -19.58
C LYS A 112 -10.49 -13.76 -18.72
N ASP A 113 -9.72 -14.52 -17.94
CA ASP A 113 -10.24 -15.60 -17.10
C ASP A 113 -10.47 -15.16 -15.63
N ALA A 114 -10.23 -13.89 -15.30
CA ALA A 114 -10.43 -13.39 -13.94
C ALA A 114 -11.88 -12.92 -13.72
N ARG A 115 -12.44 -13.21 -12.54
CA ARG A 115 -13.81 -12.80 -12.20
C ARG A 115 -13.84 -11.32 -11.80
N ASN A 116 -14.50 -10.49 -12.60
CA ASN A 116 -14.68 -9.07 -12.29
C ASN A 116 -15.41 -8.81 -10.95
N THR A 117 -16.17 -9.78 -10.43
CA THR A 117 -16.79 -9.70 -9.09
C THR A 117 -15.75 -9.58 -7.96
N MET A 118 -14.47 -9.91 -8.22
CA MET A 118 -13.37 -9.76 -7.25
C MET A 118 -12.88 -8.30 -7.13
N ILE A 119 -13.24 -7.43 -8.07
CA ILE A 119 -12.86 -6.02 -8.06
C ILE A 119 -13.56 -5.29 -6.92
N GLY A 120 -12.81 -4.57 -6.09
CA GLY A 120 -13.36 -3.79 -4.98
C GLY A 120 -13.86 -4.61 -3.78
N ILE A 121 -13.44 -5.88 -3.67
CA ILE A 121 -13.86 -6.77 -2.59
C ILE A 121 -13.50 -6.24 -1.20
N GLU A 122 -12.44 -5.42 -1.09
CA GLU A 122 -12.00 -4.80 0.16
C GLU A 122 -13.01 -3.81 0.78
N LYS A 123 -14.01 -3.39 0.00
CA LYS A 123 -15.04 -2.42 0.41
C LYS A 123 -16.32 -3.09 0.89
N LEU A 124 -16.42 -4.41 0.72
CA LEU A 124 -17.59 -5.19 1.14
C LEU A 124 -17.51 -5.50 2.63
N ASP A 125 -18.67 -5.65 3.26
CA ASP A 125 -18.76 -6.12 4.64
C ASP A 125 -18.20 -7.55 4.78
N ASP A 126 -17.61 -7.86 5.93
CA ASP A 126 -17.02 -9.17 6.25
C ASP A 126 -17.92 -10.37 5.93
N ALA A 127 -19.25 -10.23 6.11
CA ALA A 127 -20.20 -11.29 5.83
C ALA A 127 -20.32 -11.58 4.32
N HIS A 128 -20.27 -10.55 3.48
CA HIS A 128 -20.32 -10.67 2.03
C HIS A 128 -19.01 -11.22 1.47
N VAL A 129 -17.85 -10.80 2.03
CA VAL A 129 -16.54 -11.35 1.66
C VAL A 129 -16.48 -12.86 1.91
N ARG A 130 -16.91 -13.31 3.10
CA ARG A 130 -16.94 -14.75 3.44
C ARG A 130 -17.88 -15.56 2.53
N ALA A 131 -19.02 -14.99 2.15
CA ALA A 131 -19.93 -15.64 1.21
C ALA A 131 -19.28 -15.82 -0.17
N LEU A 132 -18.53 -14.83 -0.64
CA LEU A 132 -17.79 -14.89 -1.90
C LEU A 132 -16.61 -15.88 -1.85
N GLU A 133 -15.92 -15.95 -0.72
CA GLU A 133 -14.86 -16.93 -0.46
C GLU A 133 -15.42 -18.36 -0.49
N ALA A 134 -16.56 -18.60 0.16
CA ALA A 134 -17.23 -19.91 0.16
C ALA A 134 -17.66 -20.34 -1.26
N GLU A 135 -18.23 -19.43 -2.06
CA GLU A 135 -18.59 -19.71 -3.46
C GLU A 135 -17.35 -20.02 -4.33
N LEU A 136 -16.22 -19.35 -4.08
CA LEU A 136 -14.96 -19.64 -4.77
C LEU A 136 -14.42 -21.03 -4.40
N GLU A 137 -14.44 -21.38 -3.11
CA GLU A 137 -14.02 -22.70 -2.63
C GLU A 137 -14.85 -23.82 -3.25
N GLU A 138 -16.17 -23.66 -3.34
CA GLU A 138 -17.07 -24.61 -4.02
C GLU A 138 -16.74 -24.76 -5.52
N HIS A 139 -16.50 -23.64 -6.22
CA HIS A 139 -16.12 -23.67 -7.65
C HIS A 139 -14.76 -24.34 -7.89
N CYS A 140 -13.78 -24.11 -7.03
CA CYS A 140 -12.46 -24.77 -7.09
C CYS A 140 -12.56 -26.27 -6.77
N ALA A 141 -13.37 -26.66 -5.80
CA ALA A 141 -13.64 -28.05 -5.45
C ALA A 141 -14.35 -28.80 -6.60
N GLY A 142 -15.40 -28.22 -7.18
CA GLY A 142 -16.12 -28.84 -8.30
C GLY A 142 -15.29 -28.96 -9.59
N SER A 143 -14.36 -28.03 -9.81
CA SER A 143 -13.42 -28.10 -10.94
C SER A 143 -12.36 -29.19 -10.77
N ALA A 144 -11.95 -29.49 -9.54
CA ALA A 144 -11.00 -30.56 -9.23
C ALA A 144 -11.62 -31.96 -9.41
N GLU A 145 -12.92 -32.12 -9.12
CA GLU A 145 -13.62 -33.40 -9.29
C GLU A 145 -13.94 -33.72 -10.76
N THR A 146 -14.24 -32.70 -11.56
CA THR A 146 -14.58 -32.87 -12.99
C THR A 146 -13.34 -33.25 -13.84
N GLY A 147 -12.13 -32.90 -13.40
CA GLY A 147 -10.86 -33.28 -14.06
C GLY A 147 -10.43 -34.74 -13.84
N VAL A 148 -11.02 -35.45 -12.87
CA VAL A 148 -10.66 -36.85 -12.55
C VAL A 148 -11.58 -37.87 -13.25
N ALA A 149 -12.79 -37.48 -13.64
CA ALA A 149 -13.77 -38.37 -14.28
C ALA A 149 -13.60 -38.54 -15.81
N GLY A 150 -12.61 -37.88 -16.42
CA GLY A 150 -12.40 -37.83 -17.87
C GLY A 150 -11.22 -38.64 -18.42
N LYS A 151 -10.86 -39.79 -17.81
CA LYS A 151 -9.81 -40.69 -18.32
C LYS A 151 -10.33 -42.09 -18.58
#